data_AF-A0A392R288-F1
#
_entry.id   AF-A0A392R288-F1
#
_cell.length_a   1.000
_cell.length_b   1.000
_cell.length_c   1.000
_cell.angle_alpha   90.00
_cell.angle_beta   90.00
_cell.angle_gamma   90.00
#
_symmetry.space_group_name_H-M   'P 1'
#
loop_
_entity.id
_entity.type
_entity.pdbx_description
1 polymer ?
#
loop_
_entity_poly.entity_id
_entity_poly.type
_entity_poly.pdbx_seq_one_letter_code
_entity_poly.pdbx_strand_id
1 'polypeptide(L)' 'MAPYEALYGRRCLTPLCWYQDGESMTVGPGMVQQTTDKVKQIRERMK' A
#
# COMPACT_ATOMS: atom_id res chain seq x y z
N MET A 1 -24.42 -29.56 -7.68
CA MET A 1 -23.24 -28.78 -7.26
C MET A 1 -23.64 -27.32 -7.29
N ALA A 2 -23.54 -26.61 -6.16
CA ALA A 2 -23.81 -25.17 -6.15
C ALA A 2 -22.69 -24.43 -6.92
N PRO A 3 -23.00 -23.43 -7.75
CA PRO A 3 -21.99 -22.68 -8.49
C PRO A 3 -21.07 -21.94 -7.51
N TYR A 4 -19.79 -21.84 -7.88
CA TYR A 4 -18.74 -21.20 -7.09
C TYR A 4 -19.13 -19.79 -6.60
N GLU A 5 -19.87 -19.06 -7.43
CA GLU A 5 -20.38 -17.71 -7.16
C GLU A 5 -21.40 -17.66 -6.01
N ALA A 6 -22.17 -18.73 -5.80
CA ALA A 6 -23.12 -18.81 -4.67
C ALA A 6 -22.41 -19.11 -3.34
N LEU A 7 -21.26 -19.77 -3.38
CA LEU A 7 -20.46 -20.08 -2.19
C LEU A 7 -19.64 -18.88 -1.72
N TYR A 8 -19.18 -18.07 -2.66
CA TYR A 8 -18.27 -16.95 -2.42
C TYR A 8 -18.85 -15.63 -2.94
N GLY A 9 -20.15 -15.39 -2.81
CA GLY A 9 -20.91 -14.25 -3.37
C GLY A 9 -20.44 -12.82 -2.98
N ARG A 10 -19.24 -12.67 -2.41
CA ARG A 10 -18.45 -11.44 -2.30
C ARG A 10 -17.02 -11.74 -2.72
N ARG A 11 -16.32 -10.76 -3.33
CA ARG A 11 -14.87 -10.82 -3.57
C ARG A 11 -14.19 -11.30 -2.28
N CYS A 12 -13.60 -12.50 -2.31
CA CYS A 12 -12.83 -13.04 -1.20
C CYS A 12 -11.69 -12.06 -0.90
N LEU A 13 -11.84 -11.28 0.16
CA LEU A 13 -10.73 -10.58 0.79
C LEU A 13 -10.05 -11.61 1.70
N THR A 14 -9.20 -12.44 1.13
CA THR A 14 -8.26 -13.24 1.91
C THR A 14 -7.45 -12.28 2.79
N PRO A 15 -7.09 -12.64 4.03
CA PRO A 15 -6.24 -11.79 4.88
C PRO A 15 -4.87 -11.48 4.23
N LEU A 16 -4.44 -12.32 3.28
CA LEU A 16 -3.28 -12.07 2.42
C LEU A 16 -3.47 -10.89 1.44
N CYS A 17 -4.71 -10.53 1.09
CA CYS A 17 -5.06 -9.34 0.32
C CYS A 17 -5.37 -8.12 1.21
N TRP A 18 -5.06 -8.18 2.50
CA TRP A 18 -4.83 -6.99 3.32
C TRP A 18 -3.39 -6.48 3.15
N TYR A 19 -2.83 -6.51 1.94
CA TYR A 19 -1.90 -5.44 1.60
C TYR A 19 -2.78 -4.20 1.46
N GLN A 20 -3.02 -3.57 2.61
CA GLN A 20 -3.61 -2.26 2.72
C GLN A 20 -2.91 -1.37 1.70
N ASP A 21 -3.60 -1.09 0.61
CA ASP A 21 -3.52 0.18 -0.12
C ASP A 21 -3.95 1.37 0.79
N GLY A 22 -3.67 1.25 2.08
CA GLY A 22 -3.79 2.21 3.15
C GLY A 22 -2.42 2.64 3.67
N GLU A 23 -1.31 1.95 3.36
CA GLU A 23 0.01 2.54 3.60
C GLU A 23 0.29 3.68 2.61
N SER A 24 -0.22 3.59 1.37
CA SER A 24 -0.18 4.72 0.43
C SER A 24 -1.14 5.86 0.81
N MET A 25 -2.20 5.57 1.59
CA MET A 25 -3.20 6.56 2.01
C MET A 25 -2.94 7.17 3.41
N THR A 26 -2.16 6.51 4.27
CA THR A 26 -1.92 6.96 5.66
C THR A 26 -0.62 7.73 5.83
N VAL A 27 0.30 7.69 4.86
CA VAL A 27 1.49 8.55 4.89
C VAL A 27 1.06 9.97 4.54
N GLY A 28 0.78 10.76 5.58
CA GLY A 28 0.39 12.16 5.42
C GLY A 28 1.42 12.95 4.59
N PRO A 29 1.01 14.03 3.91
CA PRO A 29 1.89 14.81 3.02
C PRO A 29 3.23 15.22 3.64
N GLY A 30 3.23 15.49 4.96
CA GLY A 30 4.44 15.84 5.69
C GLY A 30 5.47 14.70 5.76
N MET A 31 5.03 13.45 5.90
CA MET A 31 5.93 12.29 5.93
C MET A 31 6.51 11.98 4.55
N VAL A 32 5.71 12.14 3.49
CA VAL A 32 6.19 12.01 2.11
C VAL A 32 7.25 13.07 1.82
N GLN A 33 7.00 14.32 2.20
CA GLN A 33 7.93 15.42 1.99
C GLN A 33 9.25 15.20 2.74
N GLN A 34 9.19 14.86 4.03
CA GLN A 34 10.36 14.56 4.84
C GLN A 34 11.20 13.39 4.29
N THR A 35 10.53 12.34 3.80
CA THR A 35 11.22 11.19 3.20
C THR A 35 11.89 11.59 1.89
N THR A 36 11.20 12.38 1.06
CA THR A 36 11.74 12.90 -0.21
C THR A 36 12.97 13.77 0.01
N ASP A 37 12.95 14.65 1.02
CA ASP A 37 14.08 15.51 1.36
C ASP A 37 15.30 14.71 1.84
N LYS A 38 15.08 13.67 2.66
CA LYS A 38 16.15 12.76 3.08
C LYS A 38 16.76 11.99 1.90
N VAL A 39 15.93 11.48 0.99
CA VAL A 39 16.40 10.81 -0.23
C VAL A 39 17.23 11.76 -1.09
N LYS A 40 16.81 13.02 -1.24
CA LYS A 40 17.57 14.06 -1.95
C LYS A 40 18.94 14.32 -1.32
N GLN A 41 19.02 14.41 0.01
CA GLN A 41 20.29 14.58 0.72
C GLN A 41 21.23 13.38 0.52
N ILE A 42 20.73 12.16 0.56
CA ILE A 42 21.53 10.95 0.30
C ILE A 42 22.08 10.98 -1.12
N ARG A 43 21.24 11.31 -2.11
CA ARG A 43 21.65 11.37 -3.52
C ARG A 43 22.74 12.41 -3.78
N GLU A 44 22.68 13.57 -3.12
CA GLU A 44 23.73 14.60 -3.24
C GLU A 44 25.04 14.18 -2.53
N ARG A 45 24.97 13.36 -1.48
CA ARG A 45 26.17 12.79 -0.83
C ARG A 45 26.81 11.62 -1.59
N MET A 46 26.06 11.00 -2.51
CA MET A 46 26.56 9.92 -3.37
C MET A 46 27.16 10.43 -4.69
N LYS A 47 27.01 11.73 -4.99
CA LYS A 47 27.84 12.39 -6.00
C LYS A 47 29.22 12.67 -5.42
#